data_AF-A0A2D5RSL4-F1
#
_entry.id   AF-A0A2D5RSL4-F1
#
_cell.length_a   1.000
_cell.length_b   1.000
_cell.length_c   1.000
_cell.angle_alpha   90.00
_cell.angle_beta   90.00
_cell.angle_gamma   90.00
#
_symmetry.space_group_name_H-M   'P 1'
#
loop_
_entity.id
_entity.type
_entity.pdbx_description
1 polymer ?
#
loop_
_entity_poly.entity_id
_entity_poly.type
_entity_poly.pdbx_seq_one_letter_code
_entity_poly.pdbx_strand_id
1 'polypeptide(L)'
;ISAGVFASMALYWRSTMLRRKILYLFVSLIMSASCILVGKLGLFLSFFYIFIFFIISSSNFKHTLFIVFIFLISLFILYLSLEIDWEAIAYPLERSFSIFLKGEDATAGALAKMPIPPLEIKTIIGTGLAAKANGLNASGSDIGYVQTYYGFGLIVSILFYATLFIYLVKNIIRLPNSTNKLLCAVFFIPLFIIELKEPFITKIIYPLILLILIFLSKKEALEK
;
A
#
# COMPACT_ATOMS: atom_id res chain seq x y z
N ILE A 1 3.82 5.70 5.50
CA ILE A 1 3.92 6.76 4.45
C ILE A 1 2.82 6.63 3.41
N SER A 2 2.68 5.49 2.70
CA SER A 2 1.63 5.31 1.67
C SER A 2 0.19 5.51 2.18
N ALA A 3 -0.12 5.14 3.42
CA ALA A 3 -1.43 5.43 4.02
C ALA A 3 -1.72 6.94 4.16
N GLY A 4 -0.69 7.77 4.40
CA GLY A 4 -0.85 9.23 4.42
C GLY A 4 -1.04 9.80 3.01
N VAL A 5 -0.42 9.20 1.98
CA VAL A 5 -0.70 9.52 0.57
C VAL A 5 -2.16 9.21 0.24
N PHE A 6 -2.67 8.05 0.66
CA PHE A 6 -4.10 7.73 0.54
C PHE A 6 -4.97 8.79 1.21
N ALA A 7 -4.70 9.14 2.48
CA ALA A 7 -5.49 10.12 3.21
C ALA A 7 -5.48 11.50 2.52
N SER A 8 -4.31 11.95 2.07
CA SER A 8 -4.18 13.22 1.35
C SER A 8 -4.91 13.19 0.01
N MET A 9 -4.83 12.10 -0.75
CA MET A 9 -5.56 11.97 -2.02
C MET A 9 -7.08 11.81 -1.82
N ALA A 10 -7.53 11.19 -0.72
CA ALA A 10 -8.94 11.17 -0.35
C ALA A 10 -9.46 12.59 -0.05
N LEU A 11 -8.66 13.42 0.63
CA LEU A 11 -8.97 14.84 0.87
C LEU A 11 -8.92 15.67 -0.42
N TYR A 12 -7.96 15.40 -1.31
CA TYR A 12 -7.92 15.98 -2.66
C TYR A 12 -9.23 15.76 -3.40
N TRP A 13 -9.71 14.51 -3.43
CA TRP A 13 -10.93 14.15 -4.14
C TRP A 13 -12.17 14.81 -3.55
N ARG A 14 -12.26 14.90 -2.21
CA ARG A 14 -13.38 15.56 -1.52
C ARG A 14 -13.37 17.08 -1.61
N SER A 15 -12.24 17.69 -1.92
CA SER A 15 -12.13 19.14 -1.93
C SER A 15 -12.80 19.75 -3.16
N THR A 16 -13.55 20.82 -2.97
CA THR A 16 -14.11 21.63 -4.09
C THR A 16 -13.18 22.78 -4.48
N MET A 17 -12.36 23.26 -3.55
CA MET A 17 -11.48 24.41 -3.77
C MET A 17 -10.14 24.03 -4.38
N LEU A 18 -9.74 24.74 -5.44
CA LEU A 18 -8.47 24.52 -6.14
C LEU A 18 -7.24 24.61 -5.22
N ARG A 19 -7.18 25.62 -4.35
CA ARG A 19 -6.05 25.82 -3.41
C ARG A 19 -5.84 24.61 -2.49
N ARG A 20 -6.92 24.01 -2.00
CA ARG A 20 -6.87 22.81 -1.14
C ARG A 20 -6.47 21.57 -1.94
N LYS A 21 -6.99 21.42 -3.16
CA LYS A 21 -6.55 20.35 -4.08
C LYS A 21 -5.04 20.41 -4.34
N ILE A 22 -4.51 21.58 -4.66
CA ILE A 22 -3.06 21.75 -4.89
C ILE A 22 -2.27 21.36 -3.64
N LEU A 23 -2.69 21.83 -2.46
CA LEU A 23 -2.03 21.49 -1.19
C LEU A 23 -1.99 19.96 -0.97
N TYR A 24 -3.12 19.28 -1.09
CA TYR A 24 -3.18 17.84 -0.84
C TYR A 24 -2.41 17.02 -1.88
N LEU A 25 -2.39 17.45 -3.14
CA LEU A 25 -1.54 16.81 -4.12
C LEU A 25 -0.06 17.02 -3.78
N PHE A 26 0.34 18.25 -3.46
CA PHE A 26 1.72 18.58 -3.10
C PHE A 26 2.21 17.75 -1.91
N VAL A 27 1.40 17.63 -0.85
CA VAL A 27 1.69 16.75 0.29
C VAL A 27 1.84 15.30 -0.17
N SER A 28 0.93 14.80 -1.01
CA SER A 28 0.99 13.43 -1.54
C SER A 28 2.27 13.16 -2.34
N LEU A 29 2.72 14.15 -3.12
CA LEU A 29 3.93 14.05 -3.93
C LEU A 29 5.19 14.07 -3.07
N ILE A 30 5.27 14.95 -2.06
CA ILE A 30 6.39 14.95 -1.10
C ILE A 30 6.48 13.61 -0.37
N MET A 31 5.35 13.11 0.13
CA MET A 31 5.31 11.80 0.80
C MET A 31 5.72 10.67 -0.15
N SER A 32 5.30 10.73 -1.42
CA SER A 32 5.72 9.74 -2.43
C SER A 32 7.22 9.84 -2.74
N ALA A 33 7.76 11.05 -2.88
CA ALA A 33 9.19 11.27 -3.10
C ALA A 33 10.01 10.73 -1.92
N SER A 34 9.53 10.91 -0.68
CA SER A 34 10.19 10.33 0.50
C SER A 34 10.25 8.80 0.46
N CYS A 35 9.30 8.13 -0.20
CA CYS A 35 9.34 6.68 -0.38
C CYS A 35 10.50 6.21 -1.26
N ILE A 36 11.07 7.07 -2.13
CA ILE A 36 12.26 6.72 -2.95
C ILE A 36 13.46 6.40 -2.04
N LEU A 37 13.56 7.06 -0.89
CA LEU A 37 14.63 6.84 0.08
C LEU A 37 14.37 5.63 0.98
N VAL A 38 13.10 5.25 1.19
CA VAL A 38 12.71 4.22 2.16
C VAL A 38 12.51 2.84 1.51
N GLY A 39 11.75 2.75 0.41
CA GLY A 39 11.50 1.46 -0.22
C GLY A 39 10.41 1.41 -1.29
N LYS A 40 10.58 0.46 -2.22
CA LYS A 40 9.79 0.27 -3.46
C LYS A 40 8.28 0.11 -3.23
N LEU A 41 7.89 -0.71 -2.24
CA LEU A 41 6.47 -1.03 -2.01
C LEU A 41 5.70 0.23 -1.57
N GLY A 42 6.29 1.04 -0.70
CA GLY A 42 5.70 2.31 -0.29
C GLY A 42 5.51 3.25 -1.47
N LEU A 43 6.48 3.30 -2.40
CA LEU A 43 6.42 4.14 -3.60
C LEU A 43 5.31 3.68 -4.55
N PHE A 44 5.21 2.38 -4.85
CA PHE A 44 4.17 1.86 -5.75
C PHE A 44 2.78 1.99 -5.17
N LEU A 45 2.60 1.78 -3.87
CA LEU A 45 1.31 2.04 -3.21
C LEU A 45 0.92 3.51 -3.27
N SER A 46 1.88 4.42 -3.07
CA SER A 46 1.64 5.85 -3.20
C SER A 46 1.22 6.23 -4.63
N PHE A 47 1.91 5.72 -5.65
CA PHE A 47 1.53 5.92 -7.05
C PHE A 47 0.17 5.32 -7.38
N PHE A 48 -0.14 4.12 -6.87
CA PHE A 48 -1.45 3.51 -7.01
C PHE A 48 -2.56 4.44 -6.51
N TYR A 49 -2.41 5.01 -5.30
CA TYR A 49 -3.42 5.92 -4.75
C TYR A 49 -3.55 7.20 -5.58
N ILE A 50 -2.43 7.83 -5.94
CA ILE A 50 -2.46 9.06 -6.75
C ILE A 50 -3.18 8.80 -8.08
N PHE A 51 -2.81 7.71 -8.77
CA PHE A 51 -3.38 7.34 -10.05
C PHE A 51 -4.88 7.04 -9.95
N ILE A 52 -5.30 6.22 -8.98
CA ILE A 52 -6.71 5.88 -8.77
C ILE A 52 -7.54 7.12 -8.45
N PHE A 53 -7.06 8.01 -7.59
CA PHE A 53 -7.81 9.24 -7.29
C PHE A 53 -7.84 10.23 -8.45
N PHE A 54 -6.86 10.22 -9.35
CA PHE A 54 -6.95 10.97 -10.61
C PHE A 54 -7.99 10.37 -11.56
N ILE A 55 -8.08 9.03 -11.68
CA ILE A 55 -9.14 8.39 -12.45
C ILE A 55 -10.51 8.73 -11.86
N ILE A 56 -10.69 8.58 -10.55
CA ILE A 56 -11.97 8.87 -9.88
C ILE A 56 -12.33 10.35 -10.00
N SER A 57 -11.35 11.25 -9.95
CA SER A 57 -11.55 12.70 -10.05
C SER A 57 -11.60 13.22 -11.50
N SER A 58 -11.54 12.33 -12.51
CA SER A 58 -11.50 12.69 -13.94
C SER A 58 -12.76 13.42 -14.43
N SER A 59 -13.87 13.35 -13.70
CA SER A 59 -15.05 14.20 -13.93
C SER A 59 -14.77 15.70 -13.79
N ASN A 60 -13.70 16.09 -13.09
CA ASN A 60 -13.18 17.46 -12.98
C ASN A 60 -11.89 17.66 -13.80
N PHE A 61 -11.87 17.11 -15.02
CA PHE A 61 -10.70 16.96 -15.90
C PHE A 61 -9.79 18.21 -16.01
N LYS A 62 -10.40 19.41 -16.09
CA LYS A 62 -9.66 20.68 -16.30
C LYS A 62 -8.65 20.98 -15.19
N HIS A 63 -9.04 20.80 -13.93
CA HIS A 63 -8.15 21.11 -12.80
C HIS A 63 -7.09 20.04 -12.60
N THR A 64 -7.45 18.76 -12.76
CA THR A 64 -6.50 17.66 -12.60
C THR A 64 -5.41 17.72 -13.66
N LEU A 65 -5.76 17.96 -14.93
CA LEU A 65 -4.79 18.06 -16.02
C LEU A 65 -3.89 19.29 -15.89
N PHE A 66 -4.44 20.44 -15.50
CA PHE A 66 -3.66 21.65 -15.21
C PHE A 66 -2.63 21.43 -14.10
N ILE A 67 -3.01 20.74 -13.03
CA ILE A 67 -2.10 20.47 -11.91
C ILE A 67 -0.99 19.49 -12.33
N VAL A 68 -1.31 18.43 -13.08
CA VAL A 68 -0.31 17.48 -13.62
C VAL A 68 0.66 18.21 -14.54
N PHE A 69 0.17 19.10 -15.40
CA PHE A 69 0.99 19.90 -16.29
C PHE A 69 1.96 20.82 -15.54
N ILE A 70 1.48 21.58 -14.54
CA ILE A 70 2.33 22.41 -13.69
C ILE A 70 3.39 21.56 -12.97
N PHE A 71 3.00 20.40 -12.46
CA PHE A 71 3.92 19.51 -11.76
C PHE A 71 5.06 19.04 -12.68
N LEU A 72 4.76 18.60 -13.91
CA LEU A 72 5.77 18.19 -14.89
C LEU A 72 6.70 19.35 -15.27
N ILE A 73 6.15 20.55 -15.48
CA ILE A 73 6.96 21.75 -15.74
C ILE A 73 7.87 22.06 -14.55
N SER A 74 7.38 21.97 -13.32
CA SER A 74 8.18 22.26 -12.14
C SER A 74 9.34 21.27 -11.96
N LEU A 75 9.11 19.98 -12.24
CA LEU A 75 10.17 18.96 -12.25
C LEU A 75 11.19 19.21 -13.36
N PHE A 76 10.74 19.64 -14.54
CA PHE A 76 11.62 19.95 -15.66
C PHE A 76 12.51 21.17 -15.37
N ILE A 77 11.94 22.23 -14.78
CA ILE A 77 12.72 23.40 -14.35
C ILE A 77 13.72 23.01 -13.26
N LEU A 78 13.29 22.20 -12.28
CA LEU A 78 14.15 21.69 -11.21
C LEU A 78 15.35 20.91 -11.78
N TYR A 79 15.09 20.03 -12.74
CA TYR A 79 16.10 19.24 -13.44
C TYR A 79 17.13 20.13 -14.17
N LEU A 80 16.69 21.21 -14.81
CA LEU A 80 17.58 22.15 -15.49
C LEU A 80 18.37 23.05 -14.52
N SER A 81 17.86 23.27 -13.31
CA SER A 81 18.38 24.30 -12.38
C SER A 81 19.30 23.74 -11.30
N LEU A 82 19.28 22.44 -11.05
CA LEU A 82 20.11 21.80 -10.03
C LEU A 82 21.25 21.03 -10.68
N GLU A 83 22.48 21.36 -10.28
CA GLU A 83 23.62 20.45 -10.40
C GLU A 83 23.41 19.32 -9.39
N ILE A 84 22.63 18.32 -9.82
CA ILE A 84 22.31 17.15 -9.01
C ILE A 84 23.56 16.27 -8.96
N ASP A 85 24.02 15.94 -7.75
CA ASP A 85 24.94 14.83 -7.55
C ASP A 85 24.22 13.53 -7.86
N TRP A 86 24.36 13.11 -9.12
CA TRP A 86 23.70 11.92 -9.63
C TRP A 86 24.18 10.65 -8.92
N GLU A 87 25.39 10.61 -8.35
CA GLU A 87 25.87 9.44 -7.63
C GLU A 87 25.11 9.23 -6.32
N ALA A 88 24.84 10.31 -5.58
CA ALA A 88 24.08 10.26 -4.33
C ALA A 88 22.62 9.81 -4.52
N ILE A 89 22.02 10.13 -5.66
CA ILE A 89 20.60 9.83 -5.95
C ILE A 89 20.44 8.58 -6.82
N ALA A 90 21.48 8.17 -7.56
CA ALA A 90 21.46 6.99 -8.43
C ALA A 90 21.09 5.73 -7.66
N TYR A 91 21.72 5.50 -6.50
CA TYR A 91 21.45 4.28 -5.74
C TYR A 91 19.99 4.19 -5.22
N PRO A 92 19.42 5.22 -4.55
CA PRO A 92 18.00 5.20 -4.17
C PRO A 92 17.03 5.05 -5.36
N LEU A 93 17.31 5.71 -6.48
CA LEU A 93 16.48 5.61 -7.69
C LEU A 93 16.57 4.22 -8.32
N GLU A 94 17.78 3.70 -8.52
CA GLU A 94 18.03 2.37 -9.06
C GLU A 94 17.38 1.31 -8.18
N ARG A 95 17.52 1.43 -6.85
CA ARG A 95 16.83 0.54 -5.91
C ARG A 95 15.33 0.64 -6.08
N SER A 96 14.75 1.84 -6.12
CA SER A 96 13.31 2.08 -6.22
C SER A 96 12.68 1.60 -7.53
N PHE A 97 13.40 1.77 -8.65
CA PHE A 97 12.93 1.48 -10.01
C PHE A 97 13.59 0.25 -10.65
N SER A 98 14.37 -0.52 -9.89
CA SER A 98 15.08 -1.73 -10.37
C SER A 98 14.20 -2.72 -11.14
N ILE A 99 12.91 -2.81 -10.83
CA ILE A 99 11.94 -3.67 -11.57
C ILE A 99 11.87 -3.25 -13.05
N PHE A 100 11.90 -1.94 -13.33
CA PHE A 100 11.84 -1.40 -14.69
C PHE A 100 13.22 -1.29 -15.34
N LEU A 101 14.27 -1.04 -14.55
CA LEU A 101 15.61 -0.76 -15.06
C LEU A 101 16.43 -2.03 -15.38
N LYS A 102 16.29 -3.09 -14.58
CA LYS A 102 17.14 -4.28 -14.72
C LYS A 102 16.45 -5.45 -15.41
N GLY A 103 15.14 -5.37 -15.68
CA GLY A 103 14.36 -6.41 -16.36
C GLY A 103 14.21 -7.73 -15.59
N GLU A 104 15.14 -8.07 -14.71
CA GLU A 104 15.02 -9.15 -13.74
C GLU A 104 14.39 -8.65 -12.45
N ASP A 105 13.26 -9.26 -12.09
CA ASP A 105 12.58 -9.00 -10.84
C ASP A 105 13.40 -9.60 -9.68
N ALA A 106 14.50 -8.95 -9.29
CA ALA A 106 15.33 -9.41 -8.18
C ALA A 106 14.54 -9.56 -6.88
N THR A 107 13.34 -8.95 -6.78
CA THR A 107 12.44 -9.08 -5.62
C THR A 107 11.45 -10.23 -5.82
N ALA A 108 10.67 -10.28 -6.89
CA ALA A 108 9.74 -11.41 -7.10
C ALA A 108 10.47 -12.71 -7.39
N GLY A 109 11.59 -12.68 -8.11
CA GLY A 109 12.48 -13.81 -8.33
C GLY A 109 13.17 -14.27 -7.05
N ALA A 110 13.53 -13.37 -6.14
CA ALA A 110 14.01 -13.76 -4.81
C ALA A 110 12.90 -14.41 -3.98
N LEU A 111 11.69 -13.82 -3.96
CA LEU A 111 10.53 -14.40 -3.27
C LEU A 111 10.16 -15.78 -3.83
N ALA A 112 10.23 -15.97 -5.16
CA ALA A 112 9.96 -17.26 -5.80
C ALA A 112 11.01 -18.33 -5.46
N LYS A 113 12.25 -17.94 -5.18
CA LYS A 113 13.34 -18.83 -4.75
C LYS A 113 13.34 -19.08 -3.24
N MET A 114 12.52 -18.36 -2.46
CA MET A 114 12.44 -18.59 -1.01
C MET A 114 11.81 -19.94 -0.72
N PRO A 115 12.30 -20.66 0.30
CA PRO A 115 11.74 -21.95 0.68
C PRO A 115 10.30 -21.79 1.16
N ILE A 116 9.43 -22.69 0.73
CA ILE A 116 8.09 -22.86 1.30
C ILE A 116 8.18 -24.07 2.24
N PRO A 117 7.99 -23.90 3.56
CA PRO A 117 7.97 -25.02 4.49
C PRO A 117 7.04 -26.16 4.03
N PRO A 118 7.46 -27.42 4.15
CA PRO A 118 6.62 -28.54 3.76
C PRO A 118 5.35 -28.61 4.61
N LEU A 119 4.29 -29.13 4.02
CA LEU A 119 3.04 -29.43 4.72
C LEU A 119 3.21 -30.73 5.52
N GLU A 120 3.46 -30.57 6.81
CA GLU A 120 3.59 -31.63 7.80
C GLU A 120 2.60 -31.36 8.94
N ILE A 121 2.35 -32.34 9.80
CA ILE A 121 1.43 -32.18 10.94
C ILE A 121 1.77 -30.93 11.77
N LYS A 122 3.06 -30.64 11.97
CA LYS A 122 3.55 -29.45 12.68
C LYS A 122 3.21 -28.13 11.99
N THR A 123 3.18 -28.07 10.66
CA THR A 123 2.80 -26.84 9.91
C THR A 123 1.30 -26.78 9.61
N ILE A 124 0.59 -27.91 9.68
CA ILE A 124 -0.88 -27.95 9.63
C ILE A 124 -1.49 -27.40 10.92
N ILE A 125 -0.97 -27.83 12.07
CA ILE A 125 -1.41 -27.39 13.41
C ILE A 125 -0.79 -26.04 13.77
N GLY A 126 0.46 -25.81 13.39
CA GLY A 126 1.22 -24.58 13.68
C GLY A 126 2.43 -24.86 14.56
N THR A 127 3.54 -24.17 14.25
CA THR A 127 4.79 -24.33 15.01
C THR A 127 4.88 -23.40 16.21
N GLY A 128 4.06 -22.33 16.26
CA GLY A 128 4.15 -21.27 17.26
C GLY A 128 5.38 -20.37 17.11
N LEU A 129 6.19 -20.55 16.06
CA LEU A 129 7.46 -19.85 15.88
C LEU A 129 7.34 -18.74 14.83
N ALA A 130 7.56 -17.50 15.24
CA ALA A 130 7.73 -16.36 14.33
C ALA A 130 9.22 -16.15 13.96
N ALA A 131 10.12 -16.36 14.92
CA ALA A 131 11.57 -16.23 14.74
C ALA A 131 12.31 -17.44 15.31
N LYS A 132 13.47 -17.75 14.74
CA LYS A 132 14.44 -18.71 15.28
C LYS A 132 15.16 -18.08 16.48
N ALA A 133 15.87 -18.90 17.26
CA ALA A 133 16.65 -18.44 18.40
C ALA A 133 17.70 -17.37 18.05
N ASN A 134 18.15 -17.30 16.80
CA ASN A 134 19.08 -16.28 16.30
C ASN A 134 18.40 -15.02 15.72
N GLY A 135 17.07 -14.87 15.90
CA GLY A 135 16.30 -13.73 15.44
C GLY A 135 15.90 -13.74 13.96
N LEU A 136 16.36 -14.74 13.19
CA LEU A 136 15.96 -14.88 11.78
C LEU A 136 14.52 -15.42 11.66
N ASN A 137 13.87 -15.10 10.55
CA ASN A 137 12.53 -15.60 10.22
C ASN A 137 12.47 -17.14 10.31
N ALA A 138 11.55 -17.65 11.13
CA ALA A 138 11.43 -19.08 11.41
C ALA A 138 11.04 -19.91 10.18
N SER A 139 10.19 -19.33 9.31
CA SER A 139 9.73 -19.99 8.08
C SER A 139 10.78 -20.00 6.97
N GLY A 140 11.78 -19.11 7.05
CA GLY A 140 12.74 -18.89 5.97
C GLY A 140 12.17 -18.16 4.73
N SER A 141 10.93 -17.66 4.79
CA SER A 141 10.27 -16.96 3.68
C SER A 141 9.68 -15.62 4.13
N ASP A 142 9.96 -14.56 3.39
CA ASP A 142 9.43 -13.23 3.72
C ASP A 142 7.95 -13.05 3.33
N ILE A 143 7.37 -14.00 2.59
CA ILE A 143 5.97 -14.00 2.17
C ILE A 143 5.06 -14.07 3.40
N GLY A 144 4.07 -13.18 3.45
CA GLY A 144 3.21 -13.03 4.63
C GLY A 144 2.36 -14.27 4.94
N TYR A 145 1.75 -14.85 3.91
CA TYR A 145 1.00 -16.10 4.02
C TYR A 145 1.86 -17.25 4.55
N VAL A 146 3.13 -17.31 4.13
CA VAL A 146 4.05 -18.40 4.52
C VAL A 146 4.40 -18.31 5.99
N GLN A 147 4.75 -17.11 6.47
CA GLN A 147 5.02 -16.89 7.89
C GLN A 147 3.79 -17.19 8.76
N THR A 148 2.61 -16.78 8.29
CA THR A 148 1.36 -16.94 9.03
C THR A 148 0.99 -18.42 9.18
N TYR A 149 1.04 -19.21 8.10
CA TYR A 149 0.74 -20.65 8.22
C TYR A 149 1.83 -21.41 8.97
N TYR A 150 3.10 -21.02 8.83
CA TYR A 150 4.17 -21.67 9.57
C TYR A 150 4.03 -21.45 11.08
N GLY A 151 3.67 -20.23 11.49
CA GLY A 151 3.46 -19.87 12.90
C GLY A 151 2.15 -20.44 13.46
N PHE A 152 1.01 -20.05 12.89
CA PHE A 152 -0.32 -20.36 13.42
C PHE A 152 -0.89 -21.70 12.96
N GLY A 153 -0.30 -22.31 11.95
CA GLY A 153 -0.83 -23.51 11.29
C GLY A 153 -1.66 -23.18 10.07
N LEU A 154 -1.66 -24.09 9.11
CA LEU A 154 -2.42 -23.95 7.86
C LEU A 154 -3.92 -23.77 8.11
N ILE A 155 -4.51 -24.60 8.98
CA ILE A 155 -5.96 -24.57 9.23
C ILE A 155 -6.36 -23.23 9.84
N VAL A 156 -5.66 -22.81 10.90
CA VAL A 156 -5.92 -21.55 11.59
C VAL A 156 -5.69 -20.36 10.65
N SER A 157 -4.66 -20.41 9.79
CA SER A 157 -4.37 -19.34 8.85
C SER A 157 -5.45 -19.19 7.79
N ILE A 158 -5.94 -20.30 7.22
CA ILE A 158 -7.06 -20.28 6.29
C ILE A 158 -8.29 -19.67 6.95
N LEU A 159 -8.63 -20.12 8.17
CA LEU A 159 -9.76 -19.59 8.93
C LEU A 159 -9.59 -18.10 9.22
N PHE A 160 -8.40 -17.68 9.65
CA PHE A 160 -8.09 -16.29 9.95
C PHE A 160 -8.24 -15.38 8.72
N TYR A 161 -7.58 -15.71 7.61
CA TYR A 161 -7.69 -14.91 6.39
C TYR A 161 -9.11 -14.92 5.85
N ALA A 162 -9.77 -16.09 5.76
CA ALA A 162 -11.13 -16.19 5.26
C ALA A 162 -12.09 -15.35 6.10
N THR A 163 -12.06 -15.49 7.43
CA THR A 163 -12.94 -14.73 8.32
C THR A 163 -12.65 -13.23 8.27
N LEU A 164 -11.38 -12.82 8.27
CA LEU A 164 -10.99 -11.41 8.17
C LEU A 164 -11.45 -10.79 6.85
N PHE A 165 -11.16 -11.42 5.71
CA PHE A 165 -11.53 -10.90 4.40
C PHE A 165 -13.05 -10.89 4.21
N ILE A 166 -13.76 -11.95 4.59
CA ILE A 166 -15.23 -11.99 4.55
C ILE A 166 -15.80 -10.87 5.42
N TYR A 167 -15.26 -10.67 6.63
CA TYR A 167 -15.70 -9.61 7.53
C TYR A 167 -15.49 -8.22 6.90
N LEU A 168 -14.29 -7.93 6.38
CA LEU A 168 -13.98 -6.64 5.76
C LEU A 168 -14.87 -6.38 4.55
N VAL A 169 -14.96 -7.32 3.60
CA VAL A 169 -15.78 -7.20 2.39
C VAL A 169 -17.25 -6.99 2.74
N LYS A 170 -17.81 -7.81 3.64
CA LYS A 170 -19.20 -7.70 4.08
C LYS A 170 -19.49 -6.33 4.68
N ASN A 171 -18.57 -5.80 5.48
CA ASN A 171 -18.74 -4.49 6.11
C ASN A 171 -18.62 -3.33 5.10
N ILE A 172 -17.69 -3.42 4.13
CA ILE A 172 -17.52 -2.40 3.08
C ILE A 172 -18.78 -2.33 2.19
N ILE A 173 -19.28 -3.48 1.73
CA ILE A 173 -20.45 -3.54 0.83
C ILE A 173 -21.70 -2.96 1.50
N ARG A 174 -21.85 -3.17 2.82
CA ARG A 174 -22.96 -2.69 3.64
C ARG A 174 -22.88 -1.21 4.02
N LEU A 175 -21.82 -0.49 3.64
CA LEU A 175 -21.77 0.95 3.88
C LEU A 175 -22.86 1.66 3.06
N PRO A 176 -23.68 2.54 3.68
CA PRO A 176 -24.76 3.23 2.98
C PRO A 176 -24.22 4.34 2.05
N ASN A 177 -23.16 5.03 2.48
CA ASN A 177 -22.56 6.11 1.70
C ASN A 177 -21.60 5.55 0.63
N SER A 178 -21.96 5.72 -0.66
CA SER A 178 -21.17 5.27 -1.82
C SER A 178 -19.75 5.85 -1.84
N THR A 179 -19.57 7.09 -1.38
CA THR A 179 -18.25 7.74 -1.29
C THR A 179 -17.36 7.04 -0.26
N ASN A 180 -17.90 6.76 0.93
CA ASN A 180 -17.17 6.04 1.99
C ASN A 180 -16.86 4.59 1.56
N LYS A 181 -17.81 3.95 0.89
CA LYS A 181 -17.64 2.63 0.29
C LYS A 181 -16.48 2.59 -0.71
N LEU A 182 -16.42 3.57 -1.61
CA LEU A 182 -15.33 3.67 -2.58
C LEU A 182 -13.98 3.88 -1.90
N LEU A 183 -13.89 4.78 -0.89
CA LEU A 183 -12.66 5.00 -0.13
C LEU A 183 -12.16 3.71 0.53
N CYS A 184 -13.07 2.97 1.19
CA CYS A 184 -12.72 1.70 1.82
C CYS A 184 -12.29 0.65 0.78
N ALA A 185 -12.96 0.59 -0.38
CA ALA A 185 -12.59 -0.34 -1.45
C ALA A 185 -11.21 -0.03 -2.03
N VAL A 186 -10.90 1.24 -2.31
CA VAL A 186 -9.59 1.68 -2.81
C VAL A 186 -8.48 1.37 -1.82
N PHE A 187 -8.74 1.53 -0.51
CA PHE A 187 -7.78 1.16 0.52
C PHE A 187 -7.68 -0.36 0.73
N PHE A 188 -8.75 -1.11 0.44
CA PHE A 188 -8.76 -2.56 0.63
C PHE A 188 -7.96 -3.31 -0.45
N ILE A 189 -8.05 -2.90 -1.73
CA ILE A 189 -7.44 -3.63 -2.86
C ILE A 189 -5.94 -3.93 -2.65
N PRO A 190 -5.09 -2.98 -2.20
CA PRO A 190 -3.66 -3.25 -2.08
C PRO A 190 -3.30 -4.26 -0.99
N LEU A 191 -4.19 -4.61 -0.06
CA LEU A 191 -3.92 -5.61 0.98
C LEU A 191 -3.44 -6.94 0.41
N PHE A 192 -4.03 -7.39 -0.70
CA PHE A 192 -3.65 -8.64 -1.34
C PHE A 192 -2.21 -8.60 -1.88
N ILE A 193 -1.84 -7.49 -2.50
CA ILE A 193 -0.51 -7.31 -3.11
C ILE A 193 0.56 -7.21 -2.03
N ILE A 194 0.26 -6.49 -0.96
CA ILE A 194 1.19 -6.29 0.15
C ILE A 194 1.44 -7.63 0.87
N GLU A 195 0.38 -8.42 1.11
CA GLU A 195 0.47 -9.68 1.84
C GLU A 195 1.30 -10.76 1.10
N LEU A 196 1.33 -10.70 -0.25
CA LEU A 196 2.21 -11.54 -1.07
C LEU A 196 3.70 -11.28 -0.82
N LYS A 197 4.05 -10.09 -0.33
CA LYS A 197 5.44 -9.69 -0.13
C LYS A 197 5.88 -9.76 1.34
N GLU A 198 5.01 -9.34 2.25
CA GLU A 198 5.30 -9.24 3.69
C GLU A 198 4.02 -9.48 4.50
N PRO A 199 4.10 -10.03 5.73
CA PRO A 199 2.93 -10.30 6.59
C PRO A 199 2.34 -9.00 7.17
N PHE A 200 1.76 -8.15 6.33
CA PHE A 200 1.23 -6.85 6.77
C PHE A 200 -0.07 -6.99 7.55
N ILE A 201 -0.86 -8.01 7.27
CA ILE A 201 -2.07 -8.29 8.03
C ILE A 201 -1.73 -8.56 9.50
N THR A 202 -0.64 -9.27 9.78
CA THR A 202 -0.19 -9.53 11.16
C THR A 202 0.60 -8.38 11.77
N LYS A 203 1.13 -7.44 10.98
CA LYS A 203 1.70 -6.16 11.45
C LYS A 203 0.64 -5.12 11.88
N ILE A 204 -0.66 -5.46 11.81
CA ILE A 204 -1.85 -4.75 12.38
C ILE A 204 -2.18 -3.38 11.78
N ILE A 205 -1.20 -2.54 11.44
CA ILE A 205 -1.42 -1.12 11.12
C ILE A 205 -2.40 -0.94 9.96
N TYR A 206 -2.25 -1.68 8.87
CA TYR A 206 -3.04 -1.47 7.67
C TYR A 206 -4.50 -1.99 7.81
N PRO A 207 -4.75 -3.23 8.28
CA PRO A 207 -6.10 -3.68 8.60
C PRO A 207 -6.80 -2.79 9.65
N LEU A 208 -6.06 -2.29 10.63
CA LEU A 208 -6.60 -1.40 11.66
C LEU A 208 -7.10 -0.08 11.06
N ILE A 209 -6.34 0.56 10.18
CA ILE A 209 -6.77 1.77 9.47
C ILE A 209 -8.06 1.51 8.69
N LEU A 210 -8.14 0.38 7.98
CA LEU A 210 -9.34 0.02 7.23
C LEU A 210 -10.56 -0.18 8.16
N LEU A 211 -10.37 -0.84 9.30
CA LEU A 211 -11.42 -1.00 10.30
C LEU A 211 -11.90 0.35 10.83
N ILE A 212 -10.98 1.26 11.16
CA ILE A 212 -11.30 2.62 11.61
C ILE A 212 -12.14 3.34 10.54
N LEU A 213 -11.75 3.29 9.27
CA LEU A 213 -12.51 3.90 8.17
C LEU A 213 -13.92 3.33 8.08
N ILE A 214 -14.08 2.02 8.19
CA ILE A 214 -15.39 1.34 8.16
C ILE A 214 -16.25 1.80 9.35
N PHE A 215 -15.71 1.80 10.57
CA PHE A 215 -16.46 2.17 11.77
C PHE A 215 -16.88 3.64 11.76
N LEU A 216 -15.97 4.55 11.39
CA LEU A 216 -16.30 5.97 11.25
C LEU A 216 -17.37 6.20 10.18
N SER A 217 -17.28 5.48 9.06
CA SER A 217 -18.27 5.58 7.97
C SER A 217 -19.66 5.10 8.39
N LYS A 218 -19.76 4.12 9.29
CA LYS A 218 -21.03 3.67 9.86
C LYS A 218 -21.58 4.68 10.86
N LYS A 219 -20.72 5.24 11.71
CA LYS A 219 -21.12 6.26 12.69
C LYS A 219 -21.70 7.49 12.00
N GLU A 220 -21.05 7.99 10.95
CA GLU A 220 -21.54 9.13 10.15
C GLU A 220 -22.95 8.89 9.59
N ALA A 221 -23.31 7.64 9.31
CA ALA A 221 -24.63 7.28 8.80
C ALA A 221 -25.72 7.16 9.87
N LEU A 222 -25.34 7.01 11.15
CA LEU A 222 -26.28 7.00 12.28
C LEU A 222 -26.61 8.41 12.76
N GLU A 223 -25.73 9.37 12.49
CA GLU A 223 -25.87 10.78 12.89
C GLU A 223 -26.59 11.64 11.83
N LYS A 224 -26.95 11.06 10.67
CA LYS A 224 -27.73 11.69 9.60
C LYS A 224 -29.14 11.12 9.56
#